data_AF-A0A1J5GSY9-F1
#
_entry.id   AF-A0A1J5GSY9-F1
#
_cell.length_a   1.000
_cell.length_b   1.000
_cell.length_c   1.000
_cell.angle_alpha   90.00
_cell.angle_beta   90.00
_cell.angle_gamma   90.00
#
_symmetry.space_group_name_H-M   'P 1'
#
loop_
_entity.id
_entity.type
_entity.pdbx_description
1 polymer ?
#
loop_
_entity_poly.entity_id
_entity_poly.type
_entity_poly.pdbx_seq_one_letter_code
_entity_poly.pdbx_strand_id
1 'polypeptide(L)'
;MSDLNAKKILCIGGSTLNPDTLKYLREALIKTKFLEEWAIIFVNHLYFKTQIVEICKEKIRDDFEGLDIVFVYEKSKCPYTVEKGKIYIIPDSMSNLNQWIDVKFRCQEGIPILDVCPYDADIDNQTFGIHWLTTLDAAGKQRNYQPCIDKMMIEVAKYKLSKIAGIVLCGLDGDGAYGLQEIARCGGKIAVQDPTECFHPKKKDTTSSMPNTCLLTTPNCRQISLESVGSISKWLIDLLAN
;
A
#
# COMPACT_ATOMS: atom_id res chain seq x y z
N MET A 1 -26.05 -7.97 13.71
CA MET A 1 -25.20 -7.28 12.72
C MET A 1 -23.94 -8.10 12.54
N SER A 2 -23.63 -8.53 11.32
CA SER A 2 -22.37 -9.19 11.02
C SER A 2 -21.20 -8.28 11.38
N ASP A 3 -20.12 -8.84 11.95
CA ASP A 3 -18.89 -8.10 12.23
C ASP A 3 -18.24 -7.69 10.90
N LEU A 4 -18.40 -6.42 10.54
CA LEU A 4 -17.86 -5.80 9.32
C LEU A 4 -16.42 -5.32 9.51
N ASN A 5 -15.94 -5.21 10.75
CA ASN A 5 -14.61 -4.70 11.03
C ASN A 5 -13.53 -5.63 10.49
N ALA A 6 -12.53 -5.06 9.83
CA ALA A 6 -11.43 -5.84 9.31
C ALA A 6 -10.56 -6.37 10.45
N LYS A 7 -10.44 -7.70 10.54
CA LYS A 7 -9.44 -8.34 11.42
C LYS A 7 -8.19 -8.79 10.66
N LYS A 8 -8.27 -8.75 9.33
CA LYS A 8 -7.23 -9.15 8.39
C LYS A 8 -6.98 -8.01 7.41
N ILE A 9 -5.74 -7.54 7.32
CA ILE A 9 -5.37 -6.41 6.47
C ILE A 9 -4.22 -6.78 5.55
N LEU A 10 -4.40 -6.52 4.26
CA LEU A 10 -3.36 -6.57 3.25
C LEU A 10 -2.91 -5.15 2.92
N CYS A 11 -1.65 -4.84 3.21
CA CYS A 11 -0.99 -3.60 2.84
C CYS A 11 -0.36 -3.74 1.45
N ILE A 12 -0.68 -2.83 0.53
CA ILE A 12 -0.11 -2.81 -0.83
C ILE A 12 0.62 -1.48 -1.02
N GLY A 13 1.86 -1.55 -1.50
CA GLY A 13 2.67 -0.39 -1.84
C GLY A 13 3.16 -0.45 -3.28
N GLY A 14 3.13 0.67 -4.01
CA GLY A 14 3.69 0.75 -5.35
C GLY A 14 3.99 2.17 -5.78
N SER A 15 4.65 2.33 -6.93
CA SER A 15 4.87 3.65 -7.51
C SER A 15 4.71 3.58 -9.02
N THR A 16 5.73 3.12 -9.73
CA THR A 16 5.73 3.08 -11.20
C THR A 16 5.27 1.71 -11.68
N LEU A 17 3.98 1.45 -11.49
CA LEU A 17 3.32 0.20 -11.86
C LEU A 17 3.27 -0.01 -13.38
N ASN A 18 3.26 -1.26 -13.80
CA ASN A 18 3.01 -1.60 -15.20
C ASN A 18 1.53 -1.37 -15.55
N PRO A 19 1.20 -1.16 -16.84
CA PRO A 19 -0.17 -0.85 -17.28
C PRO A 19 -1.24 -1.84 -16.79
N ASP A 20 -0.93 -3.15 -16.74
CA ASP A 20 -1.90 -4.20 -16.41
C ASP A 20 -1.78 -4.74 -14.97
N THR A 21 -0.81 -4.27 -14.18
CA THR A 21 -0.57 -4.80 -12.82
C THR A 21 -1.83 -4.79 -11.96
N LEU A 22 -2.60 -3.71 -12.00
CA LEU A 22 -3.79 -3.56 -11.18
C LEU A 22 -4.99 -4.32 -11.73
N LYS A 23 -5.08 -4.46 -13.06
CA LYS A 23 -6.07 -5.33 -13.70
C LYS A 23 -5.91 -6.78 -13.23
N TYR A 24 -4.68 -7.31 -13.26
CA TYR A 24 -4.42 -8.67 -12.81
C TYR A 24 -4.62 -8.85 -11.30
N LEU A 25 -4.25 -7.84 -10.50
CA LEU A 25 -4.55 -7.83 -9.08
C LEU A 25 -6.06 -7.86 -8.81
N ARG A 26 -6.84 -7.00 -9.47
CA ARG A 26 -8.31 -6.95 -9.39
C ARG A 26 -8.92 -8.30 -9.74
N GLU A 27 -8.55 -8.87 -10.89
CA GLU A 27 -9.05 -10.17 -11.35
C GLU A 27 -8.73 -11.29 -10.34
N ALA A 28 -7.53 -11.25 -9.73
CA ALA A 28 -7.16 -12.19 -8.69
C ALA A 28 -8.00 -12.03 -7.43
N LEU A 29 -8.21 -10.80 -6.95
CA LEU A 29 -9.03 -10.50 -5.78
C LEU A 29 -10.48 -10.99 -5.93
N ILE A 30 -11.09 -10.75 -7.11
CA ILE A 30 -12.43 -11.23 -7.44
C ILE A 30 -12.45 -12.76 -7.48
N LYS A 31 -11.53 -13.37 -8.22
CA LYS A 31 -11.48 -14.82 -8.42
C LYS A 31 -11.34 -15.58 -7.11
N THR A 32 -10.53 -15.07 -6.18
CA THR A 32 -10.29 -15.73 -4.88
C THR A 32 -11.27 -15.29 -3.80
N LYS A 33 -12.21 -14.38 -4.10
CA LYS A 33 -13.13 -13.77 -3.13
C LYS A 33 -12.41 -13.20 -1.90
N PHE A 34 -11.20 -12.67 -2.12
CA PHE A 34 -10.26 -12.34 -1.04
C PHE A 34 -10.87 -11.34 -0.02
N LEU A 35 -11.63 -10.38 -0.52
CA LEU A 35 -12.22 -9.30 0.27
C LEU A 35 -13.39 -9.75 1.16
N GLU A 36 -13.92 -10.98 1.05
CA GLU A 36 -14.94 -11.48 1.98
C GLU A 36 -14.43 -11.52 3.43
N GLU A 37 -13.11 -11.65 3.61
CA GLU A 37 -12.45 -11.77 4.91
C GLU A 37 -11.41 -10.68 5.19
N TRP A 38 -10.95 -9.96 4.17
CA TRP A 38 -9.85 -9.01 4.24
C TRP A 38 -10.27 -7.59 3.85
N ALA A 39 -9.56 -6.61 4.40
CA ALA A 39 -9.49 -5.27 3.86
C ALA A 39 -8.13 -5.02 3.21
N ILE A 40 -8.08 -4.09 2.27
CA ILE A 40 -6.83 -3.68 1.62
C ILE A 40 -6.56 -2.21 1.93
N ILE A 41 -5.33 -1.88 2.29
CA ILE A 41 -4.83 -0.50 2.33
C ILE A 41 -3.78 -0.37 1.23
N PHE A 42 -4.03 0.48 0.25
CA PHE A 42 -3.20 0.63 -0.93
C PHE A 42 -2.63 2.05 -1.04
N VAL A 43 -1.30 2.14 -1.05
CA VAL A 43 -0.54 3.37 -1.28
C VAL A 43 0.14 3.28 -2.64
N ASN A 44 -0.05 4.30 -3.48
CA ASN A 44 0.64 4.40 -4.77
C ASN A 44 1.08 5.84 -5.09
N HIS A 45 2.39 6.04 -5.29
CA HIS A 45 3.02 7.35 -5.53
C HIS A 45 2.77 7.96 -6.93
N LEU A 46 2.12 7.27 -7.86
CA LEU A 46 1.87 7.83 -9.20
C LEU A 46 0.41 8.17 -9.48
N TYR A 47 -0.52 7.75 -8.62
CA TYR A 47 -1.86 8.29 -8.73
C TYR A 47 -1.80 9.78 -8.39
N PHE A 48 -2.40 10.64 -9.22
CA PHE A 48 -2.52 12.10 -9.01
C PHE A 48 -1.32 12.99 -9.44
N LYS A 49 -0.36 12.49 -10.23
CA LYS A 49 0.61 13.38 -10.90
C LYS A 49 0.01 14.33 -11.93
N THR A 50 -1.21 14.07 -12.40
CA THR A 50 -1.96 15.01 -13.25
C THR A 50 -2.80 15.91 -12.36
N GLN A 51 -2.80 17.23 -12.62
CA GLN A 51 -3.53 18.24 -11.86
C GLN A 51 -5.06 18.03 -11.81
N ILE A 52 -5.58 17.00 -12.48
CA ILE A 52 -7.00 16.67 -12.57
C ILE A 52 -7.28 15.42 -11.76
N VAL A 53 -7.58 15.64 -10.48
CA VAL A 53 -7.87 14.61 -9.48
C VAL A 53 -8.99 13.67 -9.95
N GLU A 54 -10.06 14.21 -10.55
CA GLU A 54 -11.20 13.40 -10.98
C GLU A 54 -10.84 12.35 -12.05
N ILE A 55 -9.98 12.69 -13.01
CA ILE A 55 -9.50 11.73 -14.03
C ILE A 55 -8.72 10.59 -13.39
N CYS A 56 -7.90 10.89 -12.37
CA CYS A 56 -7.20 9.84 -11.63
C CYS A 56 -8.17 8.94 -10.85
N LYS A 57 -9.24 9.50 -10.25
CA LYS A 57 -10.26 8.68 -9.57
C LYS A 57 -11.01 7.76 -10.53
N GLU A 58 -11.38 8.26 -11.71
CA GLU A 58 -12.03 7.45 -12.75
C GLU A 58 -11.13 6.30 -13.18
N LYS A 59 -9.86 6.59 -13.49
CA LYS A 59 -8.91 5.52 -13.82
C LYS A 59 -8.77 4.49 -12.70
N ILE A 60 -8.69 4.92 -11.44
CA ILE A 60 -8.62 4.00 -10.30
C ILE A 60 -9.90 3.16 -10.18
N ARG A 61 -11.07 3.77 -10.40
CA ARG A 61 -12.35 3.05 -10.43
C ARG A 61 -12.36 1.98 -11.52
N ASP A 62 -11.82 2.29 -12.70
CA ASP A 62 -11.70 1.32 -13.80
C ASP A 62 -10.72 0.19 -13.43
N ASP A 63 -9.55 0.54 -12.88
CA ASP A 63 -8.52 -0.40 -12.43
C ASP A 63 -9.05 -1.38 -11.36
N PHE A 64 -10.06 -0.98 -10.56
CA PHE A 64 -10.69 -1.77 -9.50
C PHE A 64 -12.20 -2.00 -9.72
N GLU A 65 -12.67 -1.96 -10.97
CA GLU A 65 -14.09 -2.13 -11.31
C GLU A 65 -14.70 -3.39 -10.64
N GLY A 66 -15.89 -3.22 -10.04
CA GLY A 66 -16.58 -4.32 -9.35
C GLY A 66 -16.09 -4.60 -7.93
N LEU A 67 -15.12 -3.82 -7.42
CA LEU A 67 -14.68 -3.85 -6.03
C LEU A 67 -15.11 -2.56 -5.29
N ASP A 68 -15.34 -2.67 -3.98
CA ASP A 68 -15.71 -1.51 -3.15
C ASP A 68 -14.44 -0.74 -2.76
N ILE A 69 -14.30 0.47 -3.30
CA ILE A 69 -13.13 1.33 -3.09
C ILE A 69 -13.48 2.55 -2.25
N VAL A 70 -12.61 2.87 -1.30
CA VAL A 70 -12.68 4.05 -0.44
C VAL A 70 -11.47 4.92 -0.72
N PHE A 71 -11.71 6.12 -1.24
CA PHE A 71 -10.68 7.11 -1.49
C PHE A 71 -10.34 7.88 -0.20
N VAL A 72 -9.14 7.67 0.33
CA VAL A 72 -8.73 8.14 1.66
C VAL A 72 -7.98 9.48 1.59
N TYR A 73 -8.69 10.54 1.22
CA TYR A 73 -8.15 11.93 1.27
C TYR A 73 -9.24 13.00 1.48
N GLU A 74 -10.52 12.61 1.47
CA GLU A 74 -11.58 13.52 1.87
C GLU A 74 -11.52 13.76 3.37
N LYS A 75 -10.94 14.90 3.79
CA LYS A 75 -10.81 15.30 5.20
C LYS A 75 -12.14 15.22 5.96
N SER A 76 -13.25 15.51 5.29
CA SER A 76 -14.61 15.47 5.86
C SER A 76 -15.06 14.08 6.30
N LYS A 77 -14.35 13.02 5.90
CA LYS A 77 -14.69 11.62 6.19
C LYS A 77 -13.63 10.90 7.03
N CYS A 78 -12.62 11.62 7.53
CA CYS A 78 -11.64 11.06 8.46
C CYS A 78 -12.10 11.23 9.92
N PRO A 79 -11.85 10.23 10.80
CA PRO A 79 -11.16 8.97 10.54
C PRO A 79 -12.05 7.90 9.88
N TYR A 80 -11.44 6.93 9.18
CA TYR A 80 -12.16 5.82 8.54
C TYR A 80 -12.07 4.55 9.39
N THR A 81 -13.21 3.92 9.69
CA THR A 81 -13.22 2.52 10.15
C THR A 81 -12.82 1.61 8.98
N VAL A 82 -11.84 0.73 9.20
CA VAL A 82 -11.39 -0.22 8.17
C VAL A 82 -12.27 -1.47 8.21
N GLU A 83 -13.04 -1.67 7.15
CA GLU A 83 -14.01 -2.75 7.01
C GLU A 83 -13.51 -3.78 5.99
N LYS A 84 -13.76 -5.05 6.27
CA LYS A 84 -13.55 -6.10 5.27
C LYS A 84 -14.47 -5.86 4.07
N GLY A 85 -14.06 -6.29 2.89
CA GLY A 85 -14.81 -6.04 1.65
C GLY A 85 -14.31 -4.80 0.89
N LYS A 86 -13.49 -3.96 1.53
CA LYS A 86 -13.11 -2.64 1.00
C LYS A 86 -11.62 -2.51 0.69
N ILE A 87 -11.32 -1.66 -0.29
CA ILE A 87 -9.98 -1.23 -0.67
C ILE A 87 -9.84 0.26 -0.36
N TYR A 88 -8.98 0.60 0.59
CA TYR A 88 -8.67 1.95 1.02
C TYR A 88 -7.49 2.47 0.20
N ILE A 89 -7.75 3.41 -0.72
CA ILE A 89 -6.75 3.94 -1.64
C ILE A 89 -6.26 5.29 -1.12
N ILE A 90 -4.98 5.33 -0.78
CA ILE A 90 -4.27 6.53 -0.32
C ILE A 90 -3.46 7.07 -1.51
N PRO A 91 -3.87 8.20 -2.10
CA PRO A 91 -3.22 8.77 -3.28
C PRO A 91 -1.90 9.50 -2.96
N ASP A 92 -1.08 9.76 -3.98
CA ASP A 92 -0.04 10.79 -3.91
C ASP A 92 -0.66 12.15 -3.58
N SER A 93 0.15 12.99 -2.94
CA SER A 93 -0.14 14.38 -2.60
C SER A 93 -1.00 15.08 -3.67
N MET A 94 -2.12 15.64 -3.25
CA MET A 94 -2.96 16.44 -4.14
C MET A 94 -2.19 17.72 -4.48
N SER A 95 -1.62 17.80 -5.68
CA SER A 95 -0.83 18.94 -6.18
C SER A 95 -1.49 20.30 -5.96
N ASN A 96 -2.82 20.32 -5.84
CA ASN A 96 -3.61 21.54 -5.74
C ASN A 96 -3.80 22.03 -4.30
N LEU A 97 -3.36 21.26 -3.28
CA LEU A 97 -3.55 21.60 -1.88
C LEU A 97 -2.27 22.04 -1.15
N ASN A 98 -1.08 21.91 -1.76
CA ASN A 98 0.22 22.12 -1.09
C ASN A 98 0.29 21.42 0.29
N GLN A 99 -0.49 20.36 0.47
CA GLN A 99 -0.66 19.66 1.74
C GLN A 99 -0.19 18.24 1.55
N TRP A 100 0.97 18.02 2.12
CA TRP A 100 1.52 16.75 2.53
C TRP A 100 0.49 15.96 3.34
N ILE A 101 0.46 14.64 3.16
CA ILE A 101 -0.52 13.76 3.79
C ILE A 101 0.23 12.77 4.67
N ASP A 102 -0.15 12.72 5.94
CA ASP A 102 0.32 11.71 6.87
C ASP A 102 -0.71 10.58 7.04
N VAL A 103 -0.23 9.34 7.08
CA VAL A 103 -1.03 8.15 7.31
C VAL A 103 -0.78 7.67 8.73
N LYS A 104 -1.86 7.61 9.52
CA LYS A 104 -1.86 7.04 10.87
C LYS A 104 -2.84 5.88 10.90
N PHE A 105 -2.43 4.79 11.52
CA PHE A 105 -3.31 3.66 11.75
C PHE A 105 -3.44 3.47 13.26
N ARG A 106 -4.67 3.24 13.74
CA ARG A 106 -4.91 2.94 15.14
C ARG A 106 -5.93 1.84 15.31
N CYS A 107 -5.92 1.19 16.45
CA CYS A 107 -6.92 0.18 16.80
C CYS A 107 -7.61 0.61 18.09
N GLN A 108 -8.92 0.90 18.02
CA GLN A 108 -9.73 1.26 19.19
C GLN A 108 -10.66 0.10 19.49
N GLU A 109 -10.49 -0.55 20.65
CA GLU A 109 -11.31 -1.69 21.07
C GLU A 109 -11.34 -2.85 20.04
N GLY A 110 -10.22 -3.07 19.34
CA GLY A 110 -10.13 -4.09 18.29
C GLY A 110 -10.64 -3.64 16.91
N ILE A 111 -11.12 -2.40 16.79
CA ILE A 111 -11.60 -1.81 15.55
C ILE A 111 -10.44 -1.07 14.88
N PRO A 112 -10.00 -1.49 13.68
CA PRO A 112 -8.98 -0.78 12.93
C PRO A 112 -9.53 0.55 12.39
N ILE A 113 -8.74 1.60 12.55
CA ILE A 113 -9.06 2.96 12.15
C ILE A 113 -7.89 3.50 11.33
N LEU A 114 -8.19 3.93 10.11
CA LEU A 114 -7.27 4.61 9.21
C LEU A 114 -7.53 6.12 9.26
N ASP A 115 -6.52 6.88 9.63
CA ASP A 115 -6.55 8.32 9.75
C ASP A 115 -5.56 8.93 8.77
N VAL A 116 -6.02 9.94 8.04
CA VAL A 116 -5.24 10.62 7.01
C VAL A 116 -5.26 12.10 7.35
N CYS A 117 -4.19 12.53 8.00
CA CYS A 117 -4.05 13.89 8.49
C CYS A 117 -3.29 14.73 7.45
N PRO A 118 -3.74 15.96 7.14
CA PRO A 118 -2.84 16.92 6.50
C PRO A 118 -1.63 17.11 7.41
N TYR A 119 -0.44 17.00 6.84
CA TYR A 119 0.81 17.26 7.53
C TYR A 119 1.02 18.77 7.63
N ASP A 120 1.13 19.27 8.86
CA ASP A 120 1.48 20.65 9.15
C ASP A 120 2.99 20.73 9.44
N ALA A 121 3.74 21.17 8.45
CA ALA A 121 5.20 21.24 8.52
C ALA A 121 5.70 22.21 9.61
N ASP A 122 4.88 23.18 10.03
CA ASP A 122 5.27 24.18 11.03
C ASP A 122 5.13 23.66 12.46
N ILE A 123 4.23 22.68 12.71
CA ILE A 123 4.01 22.09 14.04
C ILE A 123 5.03 20.98 14.35
N ASP A 124 5.37 20.15 13.36
CA ASP A 124 6.20 18.97 13.58
C ASP A 124 7.71 19.24 13.64
N ASN A 125 8.17 20.40 13.15
CA ASN A 125 9.58 20.81 13.29
C ASN A 125 10.00 21.14 14.73
N GLN A 126 9.06 21.39 15.65
CA GLN A 126 9.37 21.79 17.04
C GLN A 126 9.11 20.71 18.10
N THR A 127 8.30 19.68 17.83
CA THR A 127 7.76 18.83 18.91
C THR A 127 8.02 17.33 18.75
N PHE A 128 8.37 16.82 17.57
CA PHE A 128 8.67 15.39 17.38
C PHE A 128 9.86 15.21 16.42
N GLY A 129 11.04 14.92 16.97
CA GLY A 129 12.20 14.42 16.22
C GLY A 129 12.03 13.02 15.64
N ILE A 130 10.79 12.62 15.28
CA ILE A 130 10.41 11.26 14.93
C ILE A 130 9.33 11.31 13.84
N HIS A 131 9.59 10.62 12.71
CA HIS A 131 8.66 10.26 11.62
C HIS A 131 8.72 11.04 10.29
N TRP A 132 9.88 11.59 9.93
CA TRP A 132 10.35 11.38 8.55
C TRP A 132 10.75 9.91 8.47
N LEU A 133 9.86 9.03 8.00
CA LEU A 133 10.30 7.67 7.68
C LEU A 133 11.19 7.76 6.45
N THR A 134 12.46 7.88 6.78
CA THR A 134 13.59 7.77 5.91
C THR A 134 13.56 6.39 5.34
N THR A 135 13.06 6.28 4.12
CA THR A 135 13.25 5.05 3.36
C THR A 135 14.71 5.06 2.93
N LEU A 136 15.43 3.97 3.21
CA LEU A 136 16.77 3.79 2.69
C LEU A 136 16.61 3.13 1.31
N ASP A 137 17.14 3.77 0.28
CA ASP A 137 17.29 3.07 -1.01
C ASP A 137 18.31 1.93 -0.89
N ALA A 138 18.46 1.12 -1.93
CA ALA A 138 19.41 0.01 -1.95
C ALA A 138 20.88 0.42 -1.68
N ALA A 139 21.21 1.71 -1.82
CA ALA A 139 22.54 2.27 -1.51
C ALA A 139 22.61 2.85 -0.08
N GLY A 140 21.57 2.70 0.74
CA GLY A 140 21.51 3.26 2.09
C GLY A 140 21.26 4.77 2.12
N LYS A 141 20.82 5.38 1.03
CA LYS A 141 20.54 6.82 0.98
C LYS A 141 19.09 7.10 1.39
N GLN A 142 18.93 8.10 2.23
CA GLN A 142 17.64 8.59 2.70
C GLN A 142 16.82 9.22 1.58
N ARG A 143 15.58 8.75 1.42
CA ARG A 143 14.55 9.32 0.54
C ARG A 143 13.27 9.59 1.33
N ASN A 144 12.62 10.70 0.99
CA ASN A 144 11.35 11.12 1.58
C ASN A 144 10.24 10.91 0.55
N TYR A 145 9.28 10.04 0.88
CA TYR A 145 8.05 9.84 0.11
C TYR A 145 6.86 10.28 0.94
N GLN A 146 5.83 10.81 0.29
CA GLN A 146 4.55 11.07 0.93
C GLN A 146 3.42 10.91 -0.10
N PRO A 147 2.42 10.05 0.17
CA PRO A 147 2.35 9.12 1.30
C PRO A 147 3.52 8.12 1.27
N CYS A 148 3.99 7.69 2.45
CA CYS A 148 5.10 6.75 2.59
C CYS A 148 4.56 5.33 2.82
N ILE A 149 4.97 4.38 1.98
CA ILE A 149 4.56 2.98 2.07
C ILE A 149 5.10 2.34 3.35
N ASP A 150 6.38 2.60 3.68
CA ASP A 150 6.99 2.11 4.93
C ASP A 150 6.16 2.55 6.13
N LYS A 151 5.78 3.83 6.20
CA LYS A 151 4.96 4.36 7.30
C LYS A 151 3.62 3.66 7.40
N MET A 152 2.90 3.53 6.28
CA MET A 152 1.62 2.81 6.27
C MET A 152 1.76 1.38 6.80
N MET A 153 2.76 0.63 6.34
CA MET A 153 2.96 -0.76 6.76
C MET A 153 3.38 -0.87 8.23
N ILE A 154 4.25 0.03 8.71
CA ILE A 154 4.69 0.09 10.11
C ILE A 154 3.53 0.41 11.04
N GLU A 155 2.72 1.40 10.66
CA GLU A 155 1.53 1.80 11.42
C GLU A 155 0.54 0.63 11.54
N VAL A 156 0.34 -0.16 10.48
CA VAL A 156 -0.50 -1.37 10.55
C VAL A 156 0.16 -2.47 11.40
N ALA A 157 1.46 -2.71 11.23
CA ALA A 157 2.21 -3.76 11.93
C ALA A 157 2.28 -3.56 13.46
N LYS A 158 2.15 -2.32 13.95
CA LYS A 158 2.11 -2.00 15.39
C LYS A 158 0.95 -2.67 16.13
N TYR A 159 -0.12 -3.04 15.45
CA TYR A 159 -1.33 -3.54 16.07
C TYR A 159 -1.51 -5.05 15.92
N LYS A 160 -2.03 -5.68 16.97
CA LYS A 160 -2.31 -7.12 17.02
C LYS A 160 -3.63 -7.44 16.29
N LEU A 161 -3.61 -7.30 14.97
CA LEU A 161 -4.68 -7.80 14.10
C LEU A 161 -4.60 -9.32 14.01
N SER A 162 -5.68 -9.98 13.58
CA SER A 162 -5.68 -11.44 13.44
C SER A 162 -4.71 -11.91 12.37
N LYS A 163 -4.64 -11.20 11.24
CA LYS A 163 -3.67 -11.47 10.17
C LYS A 163 -3.25 -10.17 9.51
N ILE A 164 -1.97 -10.06 9.18
CA ILE A 164 -1.41 -8.94 8.42
C ILE A 164 -0.60 -9.52 7.28
N ALA A 165 -0.74 -8.93 6.10
CA ALA A 165 0.08 -9.24 4.95
C ALA A 165 0.55 -7.95 4.27
N GLY A 166 1.70 -8.03 3.60
CA GLY A 166 2.28 -6.91 2.88
C GLY A 166 2.73 -7.32 1.49
N ILE A 167 2.53 -6.45 0.51
CA ILE A 167 3.10 -6.61 -0.83
C ILE A 167 3.65 -5.28 -1.36
N VAL A 168 4.88 -5.33 -1.89
CA VAL A 168 5.50 -4.21 -2.60
C VAL A 168 5.57 -4.51 -4.10
N LEU A 169 5.02 -3.59 -4.89
CA LEU A 169 4.95 -3.65 -6.35
C LEU A 169 6.08 -2.85 -6.99
N CYS A 170 6.10 -2.78 -8.33
CA CYS A 170 7.07 -1.97 -9.06
C CYS A 170 7.12 -0.51 -8.60
N GLY A 171 8.33 0.03 -8.60
CA GLY A 171 8.62 1.42 -8.29
C GLY A 171 10.12 1.64 -8.05
N LEU A 172 10.46 2.92 -7.87
CA LEU A 172 11.85 3.35 -7.77
C LEU A 172 12.28 3.55 -6.32
N ASP A 173 13.59 3.37 -6.09
CA ASP A 173 14.29 3.50 -4.81
C ASP A 173 13.89 2.37 -3.81
N GLY A 174 13.56 2.68 -2.55
CA GLY A 174 13.46 1.69 -1.47
C GLY A 174 12.20 1.73 -0.59
N ASP A 175 11.20 2.55 -0.92
CA ASP A 175 9.97 2.64 -0.10
C ASP A 175 9.22 1.30 -0.05
N GLY A 176 8.70 0.96 1.12
CA GLY A 176 8.05 -0.32 1.43
C GLY A 176 8.98 -1.41 1.95
N ALA A 177 10.31 -1.27 1.80
CA ALA A 177 11.26 -2.28 2.24
C ALA A 177 11.32 -2.43 3.77
N TYR A 178 11.33 -1.32 4.51
CA TYR A 178 11.37 -1.34 5.97
C TYR A 178 9.98 -1.71 6.54
N GLY A 179 8.92 -1.26 5.89
CA GLY A 179 7.54 -1.63 6.19
C GLY A 179 7.28 -3.12 6.06
N LEU A 180 7.77 -3.76 4.99
CA LEU A 180 7.69 -5.21 4.83
C LEU A 180 8.47 -5.96 5.91
N GLN A 181 9.64 -5.48 6.32
CA GLN A 181 10.38 -6.08 7.44
C GLN A 181 9.54 -6.06 8.72
N GLU A 182 8.87 -4.94 9.02
CA GLU A 182 8.04 -4.84 10.21
C GLU A 182 6.81 -5.75 10.15
N ILE A 183 6.17 -5.88 8.98
CA ILE A 183 5.10 -6.87 8.77
C ILE A 183 5.63 -8.30 8.98
N ALA A 184 6.81 -8.64 8.46
CA ALA A 184 7.39 -9.96 8.67
C ALA A 184 7.75 -10.20 10.14
N ARG A 185 8.28 -9.19 10.84
CA ARG A 185 8.66 -9.25 12.26
C ARG A 185 7.46 -9.52 13.17
N CYS A 186 6.27 -9.04 12.80
CA CYS A 186 5.03 -9.35 13.52
C CYS A 186 4.37 -10.68 13.11
N GLY A 187 5.05 -11.50 12.28
CA GLY A 187 4.56 -12.80 11.82
C GLY A 187 3.63 -12.72 10.60
N GLY A 188 3.50 -11.54 9.99
CA GLY A 188 2.75 -11.34 8.78
C GLY A 188 3.39 -12.01 7.55
N LYS A 189 2.59 -12.20 6.51
CA LYS A 189 3.06 -12.77 5.23
C LYS A 189 3.43 -11.66 4.27
N ILE A 190 4.57 -11.79 3.61
CA ILE A 190 5.10 -10.75 2.74
C ILE A 190 5.39 -11.28 1.34
N ALA A 191 5.14 -10.42 0.35
CA ALA A 191 5.50 -10.67 -1.04
C ALA A 191 6.05 -9.40 -1.71
N VAL A 192 6.74 -9.60 -2.83
CA VAL A 192 7.12 -8.55 -3.76
C VAL A 192 6.71 -8.97 -5.15
N GLN A 193 6.38 -8.01 -6.00
CA GLN A 193 6.31 -8.27 -7.42
C GLN A 193 7.68 -8.73 -7.92
N ASP A 194 7.70 -9.72 -8.82
CA ASP A 194 8.91 -10.21 -9.47
C ASP A 194 9.66 -9.01 -10.12
N PRO A 195 10.90 -8.71 -9.69
CA PRO A 195 11.66 -7.56 -10.20
C PRO A 195 11.88 -7.61 -11.72
N THR A 196 11.90 -8.80 -12.32
CA THR A 196 12.12 -8.98 -13.76
C THR A 196 10.95 -8.46 -14.61
N GLU A 197 9.77 -8.34 -14.01
CA GLU A 197 8.57 -7.83 -14.66
C GLU A 197 8.48 -6.30 -14.57
N CYS A 198 9.33 -5.62 -13.79
CA CYS A 198 9.18 -4.20 -13.51
C CYS A 198 9.83 -3.29 -14.58
N PHE A 199 9.00 -2.59 -15.36
CA PHE A 199 9.47 -1.67 -16.40
C PHE A 199 8.61 -0.41 -16.53
N HIS A 200 9.25 0.70 -16.91
CA HIS A 200 8.56 1.91 -17.30
C HIS A 200 8.30 1.92 -18.82
N PRO A 201 7.05 1.80 -19.29
CA PRO A 201 6.74 1.64 -20.72
C PRO A 201 7.25 2.80 -21.59
N LYS A 202 7.19 4.04 -21.08
CA LYS A 202 7.65 5.24 -21.82
C LYS A 202 9.16 5.51 -21.75
N LYS A 203 9.86 5.06 -20.70
CA LYS A 203 11.27 5.40 -20.47
C LYS A 203 12.24 4.27 -20.84
N LYS A 204 11.73 3.06 -21.13
CA LYS A 204 12.53 1.85 -21.37
C LYS A 204 13.54 1.57 -20.25
N ASP A 205 13.20 1.98 -19.03
CA ASP A 205 14.03 1.82 -17.85
C ASP A 205 13.31 0.91 -16.85
N THR A 206 14.09 0.21 -16.02
CA THR A 206 13.53 -0.70 -15.03
C THR A 206 12.99 0.08 -13.84
N THR A 207 11.87 -0.39 -13.29
CA THR A 207 11.24 0.14 -12.07
C THR A 207 11.29 -0.90 -10.96
N SER A 208 12.36 -1.69 -10.95
CA SER A 208 12.53 -2.83 -10.05
C SER A 208 13.23 -2.50 -8.74
N SER A 209 13.66 -1.26 -8.50
CA SER A 209 14.45 -0.95 -7.30
C SER A 209 13.67 -1.12 -6.00
N MET A 210 12.37 -0.81 -5.95
CA MET A 210 11.54 -1.09 -4.77
C MET A 210 11.50 -2.59 -4.42
N PRO A 211 11.07 -3.49 -5.31
CA PRO A 211 11.05 -4.93 -5.01
C PRO A 211 12.46 -5.51 -4.78
N ASN A 212 13.49 -5.03 -5.50
CA ASN A 212 14.88 -5.44 -5.24
C ASN A 212 15.36 -5.05 -3.84
N THR A 213 15.06 -3.82 -3.38
CA THR A 213 15.42 -3.37 -2.04
C THR A 213 14.70 -4.20 -0.97
N CYS A 214 13.44 -4.56 -1.21
CA CYS A 214 12.69 -5.46 -0.34
C CYS A 214 13.32 -6.85 -0.25
N LEU A 215 13.78 -7.43 -1.38
CA LEU A 215 14.45 -8.74 -1.39
C LEU A 215 15.82 -8.72 -0.70
N LEU A 216 16.57 -7.63 -0.85
CA LEU A 216 17.87 -7.46 -0.18
C LEU A 216 17.70 -7.37 1.34
N THR A 217 16.69 -6.65 1.80
CA THR A 217 16.47 -6.39 3.23
C THR A 217 15.60 -7.44 3.91
N THR A 218 14.77 -8.15 3.14
CA THR A 218 13.84 -9.17 3.63
C THR A 218 13.89 -10.42 2.75
N PRO A 219 14.96 -11.24 2.86
CA PRO A 219 15.22 -12.33 1.91
C PRO A 219 14.17 -13.45 1.91
N ASN A 220 13.36 -13.56 2.96
CA ASN A 220 12.24 -14.52 3.03
C ASN A 220 10.97 -14.02 2.33
N CYS A 221 11.02 -12.86 1.67
CA CYS A 221 9.90 -12.32 0.92
C CYS A 221 9.61 -13.19 -0.30
N ARG A 222 8.33 -13.53 -0.50
CA ARG A 222 7.92 -14.31 -1.66
C ARG A 222 7.91 -13.41 -2.90
N GLN A 223 8.56 -13.86 -3.97
CA GLN A 223 8.40 -13.23 -5.27
C GLN A 223 7.11 -13.74 -5.93
N ILE A 224 6.30 -12.83 -6.44
CA ILE A 224 5.07 -13.17 -7.17
C ILE A 224 5.05 -12.45 -8.51
N SER A 225 4.73 -13.22 -9.56
CA SER A 225 4.41 -12.67 -10.87
C SER A 225 3.06 -11.94 -10.82
N LEU A 226 3.02 -10.76 -11.46
CA LEU A 226 1.83 -9.97 -11.76
C LEU A 226 1.65 -9.76 -13.27
N GLU A 227 2.29 -10.58 -14.10
CA GLU A 227 1.96 -10.70 -15.54
C GLU A 227 0.78 -11.64 -15.81
N SER A 228 0.34 -12.38 -14.79
CA SER A 228 -0.83 -13.23 -14.87
C SER A 228 -1.57 -13.33 -13.54
N VAL A 229 -2.88 -13.56 -13.62
CA VAL A 229 -3.76 -13.78 -12.45
C VAL A 229 -3.32 -15.02 -11.63
N GLY A 230 -2.74 -16.03 -12.27
CA GLY A 230 -2.47 -17.32 -11.64
C GLY A 230 -1.52 -17.24 -10.43
N SER A 231 -0.42 -16.51 -10.57
CA SER A 231 0.61 -16.38 -9.53
C SER A 231 0.08 -15.63 -8.29
N ILE A 232 -0.50 -14.44 -8.50
CA ILE A 232 -1.10 -13.64 -7.43
C ILE A 232 -2.29 -14.36 -6.77
N SER A 233 -3.18 -15.01 -7.55
CA SER A 233 -4.28 -15.80 -6.99
C SER A 233 -3.79 -16.90 -6.07
N LYS A 234 -2.72 -17.62 -6.44
CA LYS A 234 -2.15 -18.67 -5.60
C LYS A 234 -1.69 -18.10 -4.26
N TRP A 235 -0.99 -16.96 -4.27
CA TRP A 235 -0.55 -16.33 -3.03
C TRP A 235 -1.72 -15.84 -2.17
N LEU A 236 -2.75 -15.23 -2.77
CA LEU A 236 -3.96 -14.82 -2.05
C LEU A 236 -4.70 -16.01 -1.43
N ILE A 237 -4.77 -17.15 -2.12
CA ILE A 237 -5.33 -18.40 -1.58
C ILE A 237 -4.51 -18.88 -0.38
N ASP A 238 -3.19 -18.84 -0.47
CA ASP A 238 -2.29 -19.22 0.64
C ASP A 238 -2.53 -18.31 1.87
N LEU A 239 -2.84 -17.02 1.67
CA LEU A 239 -3.22 -16.09 2.76
C LEU A 239 -4.59 -16.38 3.37
N LEU A 240 -5.54 -16.90 2.58
CA LEU A 240 -6.87 -17.27 3.10
C LEU A 240 -6.78 -18.53 3.96
N ALA A 241 -5.96 -19.50 3.55
CA ALA A 241 -5.81 -20.79 4.22
C ALA A 241 -5.06 -20.72 5.58
N ASN A 242 -4.12 -19.79 5.73
CA ASN A 242 -3.26 -19.62 6.91
C ASN A 242 -3.69 -18.45 7.75
#